data_AF-A0A5D3EFL0-F1
#
_entry.id   AF-A0A5D3EFL0-F1
#
_cell.length_a   1.000
_cell.length_b   1.000
_cell.length_c   1.000
_cell.angle_alpha   90.00
_cell.angle_beta   90.00
_cell.angle_gamma   90.00
#
_symmetry.space_group_name_H-M   'P 1'
#
loop_
_entity.id
_entity.type
_entity.pdbx_description
1 polymer ?
#
loop_
_entity_poly.entity_id
_entity_poly.type
_entity_poly.pdbx_seq_one_letter_code
_entity_poly.pdbx_strand_id
1 'polypeptide(L)'
;MIDIKKLKGEDLYYYIVDNGEREFAEAVQLLMYAEPDRDKALVLLEKMIQDGKRLVAIYPGNGDVAPKGAELVGDIPDGALYLL
;
A
#
# COMPACT_ATOMS: atom_id res chain seq x y z
N MET A 1 -20.09 0.74 -10.72
CA MET A 1 -18.90 0.60 -9.87
C MET A 1 -17.76 0.15 -10.76
N ILE A 2 -16.63 0.86 -10.76
CA ILE A 2 -15.45 0.47 -11.54
C ILE A 2 -14.84 -0.78 -10.90
N ASP A 3 -14.44 -1.74 -11.74
CA ASP A 3 -13.69 -2.91 -11.30
C ASP A 3 -12.21 -2.52 -11.17
N ILE A 4 -11.77 -2.29 -9.94
CA ILE A 4 -10.40 -1.81 -9.64
C ILE A 4 -9.33 -2.80 -10.11
N LYS A 5 -9.66 -4.10 -10.24
CA LYS A 5 -8.70 -5.11 -10.72
C LYS A 5 -8.34 -4.93 -12.20
N LYS A 6 -9.10 -4.13 -12.94
CA LYS A 6 -8.83 -3.80 -14.35
C LYS A 6 -7.98 -2.55 -14.52
N LEU A 7 -7.82 -1.73 -13.47
CA LEU A 7 -6.94 -0.57 -13.50
C LEU A 7 -5.48 -1.00 -13.30
N LYS A 8 -4.57 -0.18 -13.82
CA LYS A 8 -3.15 -0.47 -13.90
C LYS A 8 -2.34 0.79 -13.60
N GLY A 9 -1.12 0.60 -13.10
CA GLY A 9 -0.15 1.65 -12.83
C GLY A 9 -0.76 2.86 -12.12
N GLU A 10 -0.53 4.02 -12.70
CA GLU A 10 -1.02 5.31 -12.19
C GLU A 10 -2.54 5.40 -12.11
N ASP A 11 -3.28 4.83 -13.08
CA ASP A 11 -4.74 4.87 -13.07
C ASP A 11 -5.29 4.16 -11.83
N LEU A 12 -4.69 3.02 -11.45
CA LEU A 12 -5.04 2.31 -10.22
C LEU A 12 -4.70 3.15 -8.99
N TYR A 13 -3.49 3.72 -8.96
CA TYR A 13 -3.04 4.56 -7.84
C TYR A 13 -3.96 5.75 -7.61
N TYR A 14 -4.18 6.59 -8.63
CA TYR A 14 -5.00 7.79 -8.50
C TYR A 14 -6.46 7.46 -8.23
N TYR A 15 -7.00 6.40 -8.83
CA TYR A 15 -8.35 5.96 -8.52
C TYR A 15 -8.51 5.64 -7.02
N ILE A 16 -7.55 4.90 -6.43
CA ILE A 16 -7.59 4.57 -4.99
C ILE A 16 -7.40 5.83 -4.14
N VAL A 17 -6.46 6.71 -4.49
CA VAL A 17 -6.20 7.93 -3.71
C VAL A 17 -7.41 8.87 -3.70
N ASP A 18 -8.09 9.02 -4.84
CA ASP A 18 -9.19 9.97 -4.98
C ASP A 18 -10.56 9.41 -4.56
N ASN A 19 -10.77 8.09 -4.68
CA ASN A 19 -12.08 7.46 -4.52
C ASN A 19 -12.11 6.34 -3.46
N GLY A 20 -10.95 5.91 -2.96
CA GLY A 20 -10.84 4.83 -1.98
C GLY A 20 -11.27 5.26 -0.59
N GLU A 21 -11.48 4.28 0.29
CA GLU A 21 -11.64 4.55 1.72
C GLU A 21 -10.38 5.23 2.25
N ARG A 22 -10.55 6.19 3.16
CA ARG A 22 -9.47 7.06 3.64
C ARG A 22 -8.23 6.30 4.10
N GLU A 23 -8.42 5.27 4.92
CA GLU A 23 -7.31 4.47 5.45
C GLU A 23 -6.55 3.74 4.34
N PHE A 24 -7.28 3.22 3.34
CA PHE A 24 -6.66 2.54 2.22
C PHE A 24 -5.92 3.52 1.29
N ALA A 25 -6.51 4.68 1.02
CA ALA A 25 -5.87 5.75 0.26
C ALA A 25 -4.58 6.27 0.94
N GLU A 26 -4.59 6.42 2.27
CA GLU A 26 -3.41 6.80 3.06
C GLU A 26 -2.32 5.72 2.99
N ALA A 27 -2.67 4.44 3.13
CA ALA A 27 -1.71 3.34 3.01
C ALA A 27 -1.09 3.23 1.60
N VAL A 28 -1.87 3.47 0.54
CA VAL A 28 -1.37 3.49 -0.84
C VAL A 28 -0.47 4.70 -1.11
N GLN A 29 -0.69 5.84 -0.46
CA GLN A 29 0.25 6.96 -0.52
C GLN A 29 1.59 6.61 0.17
N LEU A 30 1.54 5.92 1.31
CA LEU A 30 2.73 5.45 2.03
C LEU A 30 3.58 4.46 1.23
N LEU A 31 2.98 3.71 0.31
CA LEU A 31 3.70 2.82 -0.59
C LEU A 31 4.79 3.53 -1.40
N MET A 32 4.56 4.79 -1.79
CA MET A 32 5.54 5.59 -2.54
C MET A 32 6.74 6.02 -1.70
N TYR A 33 6.64 5.96 -0.38
CA TYR A 33 7.77 6.15 0.53
C TYR A 33 8.49 4.83 0.77
N ALA A 34 7.74 3.75 0.99
CA ALA A 34 8.27 2.42 1.27
C ALA A 34 9.05 1.80 0.10
N GLU A 35 8.61 2.06 -1.13
CA GLU A 35 9.32 1.70 -2.36
C GLU A 35 9.58 2.98 -3.19
N PRO A 36 10.77 3.59 -3.06
CA PRO A 36 11.10 4.84 -3.75
C PRO A 36 11.15 4.72 -5.27
N ASP A 37 11.32 3.50 -5.80
CA ASP A 37 11.19 3.23 -7.24
C ASP A 37 9.71 3.18 -7.61
N ARG A 38 9.20 4.29 -8.14
CA ARG A 38 7.78 4.47 -8.44
C ARG A 38 7.21 3.37 -9.34
N ASP A 39 7.97 2.89 -10.33
CA ASP A 39 7.47 1.83 -11.22
C ASP A 39 7.33 0.51 -10.47
N LYS A 40 8.27 0.19 -9.56
CA LYS A 40 8.15 -0.98 -8.67
C LYS A 40 6.99 -0.83 -7.70
N ALA A 41 6.79 0.34 -7.11
CA ALA A 41 5.67 0.61 -6.22
C ALA A 41 4.32 0.38 -6.92
N LEU A 42 4.18 0.87 -8.15
CA LEU A 42 2.96 0.66 -8.95
C LEU A 42 2.74 -0.82 -9.31
N VAL A 43 3.79 -1.54 -9.70
CA VAL A 43 3.70 -2.99 -9.95
C VAL A 43 3.31 -3.76 -8.69
N LEU A 44 3.85 -3.38 -7.53
CA LEU A 44 3.50 -3.97 -6.24
C LEU A 44 2.04 -3.70 -5.87
N LEU A 45 1.57 -2.46 -6.06
CA LEU A 45 0.16 -2.06 -5.85
C LEU A 45 -0.78 -2.92 -6.69
N GLU A 46 -0.49 -3.08 -7.98
CA GLU A 46 -1.28 -3.93 -8.86
C GLU A 46 -1.34 -5.36 -8.36
N LYS A 47 -0.17 -5.95 -8.07
CA LYS A 47 -0.07 -7.34 -7.62
C LYS A 47 -0.86 -7.56 -6.33
N MET A 48 -0.73 -6.66 -5.36
CA MET A 48 -1.51 -6.69 -4.11
C MET A 48 -3.02 -6.76 -4.39
N ILE A 49 -3.54 -5.88 -5.27
CA ILE A 49 -4.95 -5.85 -5.63
C ILE A 49 -5.41 -7.15 -6.31
N GLN A 50 -4.58 -7.72 -7.17
CA GLN A 50 -4.88 -9.01 -7.80
C GLN A 50 -4.95 -10.13 -6.77
N ASP A 51 -3.93 -10.20 -5.91
CA ASP A 51 -3.74 -11.23 -4.88
C ASP A 51 -4.70 -11.07 -3.69
N GLY A 52 -5.43 -9.94 -3.59
CA GLY A 52 -6.33 -9.65 -2.49
C GLY A 52 -5.63 -9.35 -1.16
N LYS A 53 -4.36 -8.95 -1.23
CA LYS A 53 -3.56 -8.51 -0.07
C LYS A 53 -3.88 -7.06 0.30
N ARG A 54 -3.40 -6.61 1.46
CA ARG A 54 -3.55 -5.22 1.93
C ARG A 54 -2.25 -4.65 2.49
N LEU A 55 -2.10 -3.33 2.39
CA LEU A 55 -1.03 -2.59 3.05
C LEU A 55 -1.39 -2.31 4.50
N VAL A 56 -0.40 -2.39 5.39
CA VAL A 56 -0.53 -2.07 6.81
C VAL A 56 0.68 -1.25 7.23
N ALA A 57 0.45 -0.01 7.67
CA ALA A 57 1.48 0.82 8.29
C ALA A 57 1.63 0.45 9.77
N ILE A 58 2.86 0.33 10.23
CA ILE A 58 3.20 0.00 11.62
C ILE A 58 4.11 1.09 12.16
N TYR A 59 3.72 1.68 13.29
CA TYR A 59 4.47 2.73 13.97
C TYR A 59 4.92 2.23 15.35
N PRO A 60 6.13 1.67 15.48
CA PRO A 60 6.60 1.08 16.74
C PRO A 60 6.60 2.07 17.92
N GLY A 61 6.74 3.37 17.65
CA GLY A 61 6.64 4.43 18.66
C GLY A 61 5.27 4.49 19.36
N ASN A 62 4.23 3.95 18.73
CA ASN A 62 2.88 3.84 19.29
C ASN A 62 2.64 2.49 20.01
N GLY A 63 3.63 1.60 20.04
CA GLY A 63 3.51 0.23 20.55
C GLY A 63 2.93 -0.76 19.53
N ASP A 64 2.79 -0.36 18.27
CA ASP A 64 2.32 -1.24 17.19
C ASP A 64 3.33 -2.36 16.92
N VAL A 65 2.81 -3.54 16.56
CA VAL A 65 3.61 -4.71 16.18
C VAL A 65 3.14 -5.22 14.83
N ALA A 66 4.09 -5.54 13.95
CA ALA A 66 3.79 -6.11 12.65
C ALA A 66 2.94 -7.38 12.78
N PRO A 67 1.85 -7.51 12.00
CA PRO A 67 1.02 -8.71 12.03
C PRO A 67 1.83 -9.95 11.66
N LYS A 68 1.51 -11.09 12.28
CA LYS A 68 2.18 -12.36 11.97
C LYS A 68 1.96 -12.72 10.50
N GLY A 69 3.05 -12.97 9.79
CA GLY A 69 3.03 -13.34 8.37
C GLY A 69 2.98 -12.15 7.41
N ALA A 70 3.04 -10.91 7.92
CA ALA A 70 3.17 -9.74 7.06
C ALA A 70 4.58 -9.67 6.45
N GLU A 71 4.65 -9.32 5.16
CA GLU A 71 5.89 -9.13 4.40
C GLU A 71 6.29 -7.65 4.48
N LEU A 72 7.54 -7.34 4.84
CA LEU A 72 8.02 -5.95 4.84
C LEU A 72 8.09 -5.44 3.39
N VAL A 73 7.46 -4.30 3.13
CA VAL A 73 7.59 -3.57 1.87
C VAL A 73 8.77 -2.61 1.95
N GLY A 74 8.83 -1.79 2.99
CA GLY A 74 9.91 -0.84 3.21
C GLY A 74 9.59 0.18 4.30
N ASP A 75 10.52 1.10 4.52
CA ASP A 75 10.43 2.11 5.57
C ASP A 75 9.49 3.26 5.16
N ILE A 76 8.74 3.78 6.13
CA ILE A 76 7.91 4.98 5.98
C ILE A 76 8.30 5.98 7.08
N PRO A 77 7.87 7.25 7.03
CA PRO A 77 8.13 8.18 8.13
C PRO A 77 7.67 7.59 9.47
N ASP A 78 8.58 7.52 10.44
CA ASP A 78 8.35 7.03 11.80
C ASP A 78 7.85 5.57 11.92
N GLY A 79 7.97 4.76 10.86
CA GLY A 79 7.44 3.40 10.84
C GLY A 79 7.91 2.56 9.66
N ALA A 80 7.18 1.46 9.42
CA ALA A 80 7.40 0.59 8.27
C ALA A 80 6.06 0.15 7.66
N LEU A 81 6.05 -0.06 6.35
CA LEU A 81 4.90 -0.53 5.61
C LEU A 81 5.03 -2.03 5.32
N TYR A 82 3.95 -2.76 5.56
CA TYR A 82 3.88 -4.19 5.37
C TYR A 82 2.76 -4.58 4.43
N LEU A 83 2.87 -5.76 3.86
CA LEU A 83 1.88 -6.42 3.03
C LEU A 83 1.32 -7.64 3.76
N LEU A 84 0.00 -7.73 3.90
CA LEU A 84 -0.71 -8.83 4.55
C LEU A 84 -1.66 -9.54 3.58
#